data_AF-A0A7Y2KXB9-F1
#
_entry.id   AF-A0A7Y2KXB9-F1
#
_cell.length_a   1.000
_cell.length_b   1.000
_cell.length_c   1.000
_cell.angle_alpha   90.00
_cell.angle_beta   90.00
_cell.angle_gamma   90.00
#
_symmetry.space_group_name_H-M   'P 1'
#
loop_
_entity.id
_entity.type
_entity.pdbx_description
1 polymer ?
#
loop_
_entity_poly.entity_id
_entity_poly.type
_entity_poly.pdbx_seq_one_letter_code
_entity_poly.pdbx_strand_id
1 'polypeptide(L)' 'LAMGYLDTAFTALDSEVWAIVRGKPVPLKVSKLPFVPQRYYRG' A
#
# COMPACT_ATOMS: atom_id res chain seq x y z
N LEU A 1 -6.39 5.06 1.82
CA LEU A 1 -5.74 3.74 1.76
C LEU A 1 -6.05 3.13 0.40
N ALA A 2 -5.08 2.46 -0.22
CA ALA A 2 -5.24 1.83 -1.52
C ALA A 2 -4.49 0.49 -1.52
N MET A 3 -4.84 -0.38 -2.47
CA MET A 3 -4.12 -1.61 -2.77
C MET A 3 -3.83 -1.66 -4.26
N GLY A 4 -2.69 -2.22 -4.64
CA GLY A 4 -2.26 -2.32 -6.02
C GLY A 4 -1.09 -3.29 -6.16
N TYR A 5 -0.79 -3.64 -7.41
CA TYR A 5 0.36 -4.48 -7.75
C TYR A 5 1.56 -3.59 -8.12
N LEU A 6 2.75 -4.09 -7.83
CA LEU A 6 4.04 -3.47 -8.17
C LEU A 6 4.95 -4.53 -8.78
N ASP A 7 5.96 -4.09 -9.51
CA ASP A 7 7.10 -4.96 -9.81
C ASP A 7 7.76 -5.38 -8.50
N THR A 8 8.21 -6.64 -8.44
CA THR A 8 8.90 -7.23 -7.27
C THR A 8 10.02 -6.35 -6.72
N ALA A 9 10.75 -5.64 -7.58
CA ALA A 9 11.85 -4.75 -7.19
C ALA A 9 11.41 -3.59 -6.26
N PHE A 10 10.11 -3.22 -6.28
CA PHE A 10 9.55 -2.13 -5.49
C PHE A 10 8.61 -2.60 -4.36
N THR A 11 8.57 -3.90 -4.06
CA THR A 11 7.64 -4.46 -3.06
C THR A 11 8.14 -4.36 -1.62
N ALA A 12 9.39 -3.96 -1.40
CA ALA A 12 9.93 -3.80 -0.07
C ALA A 12 9.10 -2.78 0.72
N LEU A 13 8.88 -3.06 2.01
CA LEU A 13 8.18 -2.13 2.90
C LEU A 13 8.89 -0.78 2.89
N ASP A 14 8.10 0.28 3.07
CA ASP A 14 8.57 1.65 3.09
C ASP A 14 9.12 2.22 1.78
N SER A 15 9.12 1.42 0.70
CA SER A 15 9.49 1.90 -0.65
C SER A 15 8.57 3.04 -1.10
N GLU A 16 9.15 4.10 -1.63
CA GLU A 16 8.42 5.21 -2.25
C GLU A 16 8.05 4.85 -3.70
N VAL A 17 6.79 5.07 -4.04
CA VAL A 17 6.26 4.89 -5.39
C VAL A 17 5.33 6.05 -5.73
N TRP A 18 5.03 6.25 -7.01
CA TRP A 18 4.07 7.27 -7.45
C TRP A 18 2.92 6.63 -8.18
N ALA A 19 1.70 7.06 -7.85
CA ALA A 19 0.51 6.74 -8.62
C ALA A 19 0.05 7.97 -9.40
N ILE A 20 -0.47 7.78 -10.61
CA ILE A 20 -1.12 8.84 -11.37
C ILE A 20 -2.59 8.89 -10.97
N VAL A 21 -3.00 9.97 -10.31
CA VAL A 21 -4.39 10.22 -9.91
C VAL A 21 -4.89 11.41 -10.71
N ARG A 22 -5.86 11.18 -11.62
CA ARG A 22 -6.42 12.22 -12.49
C ARG A 22 -5.34 13.04 -13.22
N GLY A 23 -4.32 12.34 -13.75
CA GLY A 23 -3.21 12.97 -14.48
C GLY A 23 -2.14 13.63 -13.61
N LYS A 24 -2.24 13.57 -12.27
CA LYS A 24 -1.23 14.12 -11.36
C LYS A 24 -0.49 13.00 -10.61
N PRO A 25 0.85 13.04 -10.52
CA PRO A 25 1.59 12.10 -9.68
C PRO A 25 1.31 12.37 -8.21
N VAL A 26 0.98 11.33 -7.47
CA VAL A 26 0.75 11.35 -6.03
C VAL A 26 1.74 10.39 -5.38
N PRO A 27 2.57 10.85 -4.43
CA PRO A 27 3.53 9.98 -3.74
C PRO A 27 2.79 9.01 -2.81
N LEU A 28 3.25 7.76 -2.80
CA LEU A 28 2.75 6.67 -1.97
C LEU A 28 3.94 5.96 -1.31
N LYS A 29 3.65 5.28 -0.20
CA LYS A 29 4.60 4.44 0.52
C LYS A 29 4.07 3.02 0.61
N VAL A 30 4.88 2.03 0.25
CA VAL A 30 4.52 0.62 0.43
C VAL A 30 4.39 0.33 1.92
N SER A 31 3.23 -0.18 2.31
CA SER A 31 2.89 -0.41 3.72
C SER A 31 2.32 -1.80 3.92
N LYS A 32 2.55 -2.34 5.11
CA LYS A 32 2.08 -3.66 5.48
C LYS A 32 0.56 -3.65 5.66
N LEU A 33 -0.09 -4.72 5.21
CA LEU A 33 -1.49 -5.02 5.53
C LEU A 33 -1.59 -5.91 6.79
N PRO A 34 -2.66 -5.83 7.58
CA PRO A 34 -3.80 -4.93 7.43
C PRO A 34 -3.52 -3.51 7.95
N PHE A 35 -4.25 -2.51 7.44
CA PHE A 35 -4.13 -1.12 7.89
C PHE A 35 -4.73 -0.86 9.28
N VAL A 36 -5.68 -1.69 9.69
CA VAL A 36 -6.37 -1.62 10.98
C VAL A 36 -6.26 -2.99 11.64
N PRO A 37 -6.00 -3.07 12.96
CA PRO A 37 -5.94 -4.34 13.66
C PRO A 37 -7.25 -5.13 13.51
N GLN A 38 -7.13 -6.41 13.16
CA GLN A 38 -8.26 -7.32 13.12
C GLN A 38 -8.83 -7.55 14.53
N ARG A 39 -10.16 -7.47 14.68
CA ARG A 39 -10.89 -7.74 15.93
C ARG A 39 -11.78 -8.97 15.81
N TYR A 40 -11.21 -10.06 15.31
CA TYR A 40 -11.96 -11.30 15.14
C TYR A 40 -12.30 -11.92 16.49
N TYR A 41 -13.58 -12.29 16.66
CA TYR A 41 -14.00 -13.18 17.74
C TYR A 41 -13.44 -14.59 17.48
N ARG A 42 -12.92 -15.25 18.53
CA ARG A 42 -12.23 -16.54 18.42
C ARG A 42 -12.87 -17.64 19.28
N GLY A 43 -14.12 -17.46 19.69
CA GLY A 43 -14.76 -18.24 20.75
C GLY A 43 -14.73 -17.51 22.09
#